data_AF-A0A2V7FAT8-F1
#
_entry.id   AF-A0A2V7FAT8-F1
#
_cell.length_a   1.000
_cell.length_b   1.000
_cell.length_c   1.000
_cell.angle_alpha   90.00
_cell.angle_beta   90.00
_cell.angle_gamma   90.00
#
_symmetry.space_group_name_H-M   'P 1'
#
loop_
_entity.id
_entity.type
_entity.pdbx_description
1 polymer ?
#
loop_
_entity_poly.entity_id
_entity_poly.type
_entity_poly.pdbx_seq_one_letter_code
_entity_poly.pdbx_strand_id
1 'polypeptide(L)'
;MLEGKTRIPPVDVETLPDDLRETLEEQRKLRGAPLYPYLFYARNPAYFRAAKAMWAALQQETKRVPVTLRALLNRRVASWNGCEF
;
A
#
# COMPACT_ATOMS: atom_id res chain seq x y z
N MET A 1 9.73 8.42 -10.05
CA MET A 1 8.52 9.25 -10.08
C MET A 1 7.43 8.56 -10.91
N LEU A 2 6.16 8.65 -10.50
CA LEU A 2 5.00 7.89 -11.01
C LEU A 2 4.36 8.50 -12.27
N GLU A 3 5.15 9.05 -13.18
CA GLU A 3 4.61 9.72 -14.36
C GLU A 3 3.72 8.76 -15.15
N GLY A 4 2.44 9.13 -15.32
CA GLY A 4 1.43 8.33 -16.02
C GLY A 4 0.76 7.19 -15.24
N LYS A 5 1.16 6.88 -14.00
CA LYS A 5 0.54 5.78 -13.21
C LYS A 5 -0.60 6.20 -12.29
N THR A 6 -0.61 7.46 -11.86
CA THR A 6 -1.71 8.07 -11.11
C THR A 6 -2.02 9.43 -11.72
N ARG A 7 -3.29 9.85 -11.70
CA ARG A 7 -3.69 11.21 -12.14
C ARG A 7 -3.12 12.31 -11.24
N ILE A 8 -2.79 11.97 -10.00
CA ILE A 8 -2.29 12.91 -8.99
C ILE A 8 -0.76 12.83 -8.98
N PRO A 9 -0.05 13.98 -8.96
CA PRO A 9 1.41 14.01 -8.98
C PRO A 9 2.05 13.23 -7.82
N PRO A 10 3.23 12.63 -8.04
CA PRO A 10 3.97 11.93 -7.00
C PRO A 10 4.38 12.89 -5.88
N VAL A 11 4.52 12.35 -4.67
CA VAL A 11 5.17 13.05 -3.54
C VAL A 11 6.68 12.97 -3.66
N ASP A 12 7.37 13.99 -3.17
CA ASP A 12 8.80 13.89 -2.90
C ASP A 12 9.02 13.07 -1.62
N VAL A 13 9.61 11.87 -1.79
CA VAL A 13 9.80 10.91 -0.70
C VAL A 13 10.78 11.44 0.35
N GLU A 14 11.77 12.25 -0.06
CA GLU A 14 12.81 12.77 0.84
C GLU A 14 12.23 13.77 1.87
N THR A 15 11.09 14.38 1.54
CA THR A 15 10.39 15.34 2.42
C THR A 15 9.42 14.68 3.40
N LEU A 16 9.18 13.37 3.29
CA LEU A 16 8.21 12.67 4.14
C LEU A 16 8.76 12.47 5.56
N PRO A 17 7.89 12.31 6.58
CA PRO A 17 8.29 11.85 7.90
C PRO A 17 9.06 10.52 7.87
N ASP A 18 9.98 10.33 8.81
CA ASP A 18 10.89 9.18 8.86
C ASP A 18 10.14 7.83 8.86
N ASP A 19 9.04 7.72 9.61
CA ASP A 19 8.25 6.49 9.70
C ASP A 19 7.60 6.08 8.37
N LEU A 20 7.24 7.06 7.54
CA LEU A 20 6.75 6.85 6.18
C LEU A 20 7.87 6.41 5.25
N ARG A 21 9.02 7.11 5.28
CA ARG A 21 10.18 6.77 4.46
C ARG A 21 10.68 5.36 4.73
N GLU A 22 10.78 4.99 6.01
CA GLU A 22 11.17 3.64 6.43
C GLU A 22 10.23 2.58 5.85
N THR A 23 8.91 2.78 5.98
CA THR A 23 7.91 1.86 5.42
C THR A 23 8.04 1.71 3.89
N LEU A 24 8.28 2.81 3.16
CA LEU A 24 8.45 2.79 1.71
C LEU A 24 9.75 2.06 1.31
N GLU A 25 10.81 2.22 2.10
CA GLU A 25 12.09 1.56 1.88
C GLU A 25 12.03 0.07 2.19
N GLU A 26 11.31 -0.35 3.23
CA GLU A 26 10.99 -1.77 3.48
C GLU A 26 10.27 -2.40 2.28
N GLN A 27 9.27 -1.70 1.72
CA GLN A 27 8.58 -2.16 0.52
C GLN A 27 9.53 -2.27 -0.68
N ARG A 28 10.41 -1.29 -0.87
CA ARG A 28 11.42 -1.33 -1.94
C ARG A 28 12.33 -2.54 -1.79
N LYS A 29 12.86 -2.80 -0.61
CA LYS A 29 13.73 -3.96 -0.34
C LYS A 29 13.02 -5.29 -0.63
N LEU A 30 11.75 -5.40 -0.25
CA LEU A 30 10.96 -6.63 -0.42
C LEU A 30 10.41 -6.83 -1.84
N ARG A 31 10.13 -5.75 -2.58
CA ARG A 31 9.34 -5.79 -3.83
C ARG A 31 10.01 -5.11 -5.02
N GLY A 32 11.22 -4.59 -4.85
CA GLY A 32 11.96 -3.81 -5.86
C GLY A 32 11.51 -2.35 -5.99
N ALA A 33 10.31 -2.00 -5.53
CA ALA A 33 9.80 -0.63 -5.53
C ALA A 33 8.72 -0.42 -4.45
N PRO A 34 8.51 0.82 -3.99
CA PRO A 34 7.35 1.15 -3.17
C PRO A 34 6.03 0.91 -3.92
N LEU A 35 4.99 0.47 -3.19
CA LEU A 35 3.67 0.24 -3.75
C LEU A 35 2.98 1.58 -4.06
N TYR A 36 2.34 1.70 -5.22
CA TYR A 36 1.74 2.96 -5.68
C TYR A 36 0.67 3.54 -4.73
N PRO A 37 -0.21 2.74 -4.09
CA PRO A 37 -1.13 3.26 -3.08
C PRO A 37 -0.42 3.94 -1.91
N TYR A 38 0.72 3.43 -1.46
CA TYR A 38 1.45 4.03 -0.34
C TYR A 38 2.11 5.35 -0.74
N LEU A 39 2.59 5.48 -1.98
CA LEU A 39 3.05 6.77 -2.52
C LEU A 39 1.90 7.78 -2.63
N PHE A 40 0.69 7.33 -2.94
CA PHE A 40 -0.50 8.17 -2.95
C PHE A 40 -0.91 8.60 -1.54
N TYR A 41 -0.99 7.66 -0.59
CA TYR A 41 -1.35 7.95 0.80
C TYR A 41 -0.32 8.82 1.51
N ALA A 42 0.95 8.77 1.11
CA ALA A 42 2.03 9.57 1.70
C ALA A 42 1.80 11.09 1.60
N ARG A 43 0.89 11.55 0.73
CA ARG A 43 0.42 12.95 0.68
C ARG A 43 -0.21 13.42 1.99
N ASN A 44 -0.75 12.49 2.78
CA ASN A 44 -1.28 12.75 4.11
C ASN A 44 -0.78 11.67 5.10
N PRO A 45 0.14 12.02 6.02
CA PRO A 45 0.71 11.05 6.96
C PRO A 45 -0.33 10.29 7.79
N ALA A 46 -1.47 10.90 8.12
CA ALA A 46 -2.54 10.22 8.85
C ALA A 46 -3.18 9.10 8.01
N TYR A 47 -3.44 9.36 6.72
CA TYR A 47 -3.98 8.35 5.81
C TYR A 47 -3.00 7.21 5.56
N PHE A 48 -1.71 7.53 5.40
CA PHE A 48 -0.68 6.51 5.25
C PHE A 48 -0.63 5.57 6.46
N ARG A 49 -0.59 6.12 7.67
CA ARG A 49 -0.54 5.34 8.91
C ARG A 49 -1.80 4.50 9.10
N ALA A 50 -2.97 5.07 8.81
CA ALA A 50 -4.24 4.36 8.87
C ALA A 50 -4.27 3.17 7.89
N ALA A 51 -3.86 3.37 6.63
CA ALA A 51 -3.79 2.31 5.64
C ALA A 51 -2.79 1.21 6.04
N LYS A 52 -1.59 1.58 6.54
CA LYS A 52 -0.59 0.64 7.06
C LYS A 52 -1.17 -0.20 8.20
N ALA A 53 -1.79 0.45 9.18
CA ALA A 53 -2.37 -0.20 10.35
C ALA A 53 -3.51 -1.15 9.98
N MET A 54 -4.41 -0.72 9.08
CA MET A 54 -5.50 -1.56 8.57
C MET A 54 -4.96 -2.83 7.91
N TRP A 55 -3.97 -2.71 7.01
CA TRP A 55 -3.38 -3.87 6.35
C TRP A 55 -2.64 -4.80 7.32
N ALA A 56 -1.91 -4.25 8.29
CA ALA A 56 -1.26 -5.04 9.33
C ALA A 56 -2.28 -5.84 10.16
N ALA A 57 -3.36 -5.19 10.61
CA ALA A 57 -4.43 -5.83 11.35
C ALA A 57 -5.11 -6.94 10.54
N LEU A 58 -5.44 -6.70 9.27
CA LEU A 58 -6.01 -7.73 8.39
C LEU A 58 -5.08 -8.93 8.23
N GLN A 59 -3.76 -8.70 8.18
CA GLN A 59 -2.78 -9.78 8.03
C GLN A 59 -2.52 -10.56 9.32
N GLN A 60 -2.56 -9.92 10.47
CA GLN A 60 -2.25 -10.56 11.75
C GLN A 60 -3.49 -11.19 12.40
N GLU A 61 -4.65 -10.54 12.30
CA GLU A 61 -5.84 -10.87 13.11
C GLU A 61 -6.89 -11.73 12.39
N THR A 62 -6.83 -11.87 11.06
CA THR A 62 -7.88 -12.59 10.31
C THR A 62 -7.78 -14.11 10.48
N LYS A 63 -8.54 -14.69 11.40
CA LYS A 63 -8.46 -16.15 11.69
C LYS A 63 -9.33 -17.05 10.82
N ARG A 64 -10.38 -16.49 10.17
CA ARG A 64 -11.35 -17.28 9.38
C ARG A 64 -10.84 -17.71 8.01
N VAL A 65 -9.86 -16.98 7.46
CA VAL A 65 -9.33 -17.23 6.12
C VAL A 65 -7.84 -17.51 6.22
N PRO A 66 -7.37 -18.69 5.79
CA PRO A 66 -5.95 -19.02 5.72
C PRO A 66 -5.16 -17.96 4.96
N VAL A 67 -3.96 -17.61 5.43
CA VAL A 67 -3.09 -16.57 4.84
C VAL A 67 -2.90 -16.77 3.34
N THR A 68 -2.72 -18.02 2.90
CA THR A 68 -2.52 -18.40 1.49
C THR A 68 -3.73 -18.07 0.60
N LEU A 69 -4.94 -17.99 1.16
CA LEU A 69 -6.17 -17.72 0.42
C LEU A 69 -6.58 -16.25 0.46
N ARG A 70 -6.06 -15.44 1.38
CA ARG A 70 -6.45 -14.02 1.50
C ARG A 70 -6.13 -13.20 0.25
N ALA A 71 -5.01 -13.48 -0.40
CA ALA A 71 -4.66 -12.84 -1.66
C ALA A 71 -5.66 -13.15 -2.78
N LEU A 72 -6.25 -14.36 -2.79
CA LEU A 72 -7.27 -14.75 -3.76
C LEU A 72 -8.57 -13.98 -3.54
N LEU A 73 -8.97 -13.76 -2.28
CA LEU A 73 -10.12 -12.91 -1.95
C LEU A 73 -9.91 -11.48 -2.44
N ASN A 74 -8.76 -10.87 -2.13
CA ASN A 74 -8.43 -9.53 -2.61
C ASN A 74 -8.48 -9.45 -4.14
N ARG A 75 -7.90 -10.43 -4.85
CA ARG A 75 -7.94 -10.49 -6.31
C ARG A 75 -9.35 -10.64 -6.86
N ARG A 76 -10.21 -11.44 -6.21
CA ARG A 76 -11.61 -11.62 -6.62
C ARG A 76 -12.42 -10.34 -6.44
N VAL A 77 -12.28 -9.67 -5.30
CA VAL A 77 -12.95 -8.40 -5.01
C VAL A 77 -12.46 -7.30 -5.96
N ALA A 78 -11.15 -7.21 -6.21
CA ALA A 78 -10.58 -6.27 -7.18
C ALA A 78 -11.18 -6.47 -8.58
N SER A 79 -11.27 -7.73 -9.04
CA SER A 79 -11.87 -8.07 -10.33
C SER A 79 -13.35 -7.66 -10.42
N TRP A 80 -14.14 -7.81 -9.36
CA TRP A 80 -15.52 -7.34 -9.35
C TRP A 80 -15.67 -5.83 -9.45
N ASN A 81 -14.70 -5.08 -8.92
CA ASN A 81 -14.73 -3.62 -8.93
C ASN A 81 -13.99 -3.01 -10.14
N GLY A 82 -13.45 -3.82 -11.06
CA GLY A 82 -12.61 -3.32 -12.15
C GLY A 82 -11.33 -2.64 -11.65
N CYS A 83 -10.82 -3.03 -10.48
CA CYS A 83 -9.57 -2.48 -9.95
C CYS A 83 -8.39 -3.14 -10.65
N GLU A 84 -7.77 -2.42 -11.59
CA GLU A 84 -6.65 -2.92 -12.40
C GLU A 84 -5.31 -2.98 -11.64
N PHE A 85 -5.21 -2.29 -10.50
CA PHE A 85 -4.03 -2.25 -9.64
C PHE A 85 -3.95 -3.46 -8.69
#